data_AF-A0A958TEY4-F1
#
_entry.id   AF-A0A958TEY4-F1
#
_cell.length_a   1.000
_cell.length_b   1.000
_cell.length_c   1.000
_cell.angle_alpha   90.00
_cell.angle_beta   90.00
_cell.angle_gamma   90.00
#
_symmetry.space_group_name_H-M   'P 1'
#
loop_
_entity.id
_entity.type
_entity.pdbx_description
1 polymer ?
#
loop_
_entity_poly.entity_id
_entity_poly.type
_entity_poly.pdbx_seq_one_letter_code
_entity_poly.pdbx_strand_id
1 'polypeptide(L)'
;MNHVATAIYLLEAIAFISSIIYYKRNRGKPFFYFMLFLGSVVFFENIGKYNRYPELFSFINNTPFQKNFWLFNIQLLISMVFYAIFFSLFINNQRSKRIIYSLVILFFSIASIVLFFDDNFFKGFSPFTLIAGSILVLISISIYYFELLKSEQLLSIWKSMVFYISVGAFVYHLCTTPLFLYSIFLKSQANPAFIETYKIVVYVSNLFLYLVYIFGFFTTQNQSLND
;
A
#
# COMPACT_ATOMS: atom_id res chain seq x y z
N MET A 1 -17.76 8.77 11.94
CA MET A 1 -17.00 8.24 10.77
C MET A 1 -16.20 9.31 10.01
N ASN A 2 -16.70 10.54 9.80
CA ASN A 2 -15.96 11.58 9.05
C ASN A 2 -14.63 12.00 9.71
N HIS A 3 -14.58 12.19 11.02
CA HIS A 3 -13.34 12.57 11.73
C HIS A 3 -12.23 11.52 11.60
N VAL A 4 -12.61 10.24 11.57
CA VAL A 4 -11.71 9.09 11.50
C VAL A 4 -11.04 9.01 10.12
N ALA A 5 -11.82 9.18 9.05
CA ALA A 5 -11.29 9.24 7.69
C ALA A 5 -10.38 10.47 7.49
N THR A 6 -10.77 11.63 8.04
CA THR A 6 -9.92 12.83 8.02
C THR A 6 -8.59 12.62 8.73
N ALA A 7 -8.58 11.88 9.85
CA ALA A 7 -7.35 11.55 10.56
C ALA A 7 -6.38 10.71 9.71
N ILE A 8 -6.88 9.72 8.94
CA ILE A 8 -6.03 8.96 8.01
C ILE A 8 -5.43 9.87 6.94
N TYR A 9 -6.23 10.74 6.32
CA TYR A 9 -5.73 11.66 5.30
C TYR A 9 -4.64 12.60 5.81
N LEU A 10 -4.76 13.04 7.07
CA LEU A 10 -3.71 13.83 7.72
C LEU A 10 -2.45 12.99 7.94
N LEU A 11 -2.58 11.75 8.42
CA LEU A 11 -1.44 10.84 8.61
C LEU A 11 -0.73 10.52 7.29
N GLU A 12 -1.47 10.31 6.22
CA GLU A 12 -0.93 10.13 4.86
C GLU A 12 -0.10 11.32 4.41
N ALA A 13 -0.65 12.53 4.57
CA ALA A 13 0.05 13.76 4.23
C ALA A 13 1.32 13.93 5.09
N ILE A 14 1.24 13.65 6.40
CA ILE A 14 2.39 13.71 7.30
C ILE A 14 3.45 12.67 6.90
N ALA A 15 3.06 11.45 6.56
CA ALA A 15 3.97 10.41 6.08
C ALA A 15 4.68 10.83 4.79
N PHE A 16 3.94 11.41 3.84
CA PHE A 16 4.52 11.95 2.61
C PHE A 16 5.50 13.10 2.89
N ILE A 17 5.12 14.09 3.72
CA ILE A 17 6.01 15.20 4.10
C ILE A 17 7.26 14.67 4.81
N SER A 18 7.10 13.72 5.72
CA SER A 18 8.22 13.06 6.42
C SER A 18 9.16 12.37 5.44
N SER A 19 8.63 11.72 4.40
CA SER A 19 9.44 11.08 3.35
C SER A 19 10.23 12.09 2.51
N ILE A 20 9.69 13.27 2.23
CA ILE A 20 10.40 14.37 1.55
C ILE A 20 11.57 14.85 2.41
N ILE A 21 11.32 15.07 3.70
CA ILE A 21 12.35 15.52 4.65
C ILE A 21 13.46 14.46 4.76
N TYR A 22 13.08 13.18 4.88
CA TYR A 22 14.02 12.07 4.91
C TYR A 22 14.85 11.99 3.63
N TYR A 23 14.23 12.01 2.46
CA TYR A 23 14.92 11.92 1.17
C TYR A 23 15.90 13.08 0.94
N LYS A 24 15.55 14.30 1.38
CA LYS A 24 16.46 15.46 1.27
C LYS A 24 17.80 15.20 1.96
N ARG A 25 17.82 14.47 3.07
CA ARG A 25 19.02 14.08 3.82
C ARG A 25 19.63 12.77 3.31
N ASN A 26 18.79 11.78 3.03
CA ASN A 26 19.18 10.42 2.62
C ASN A 26 18.86 10.20 1.13
N ARG A 27 19.78 10.65 0.25
CA ARG A 27 19.60 10.76 -1.21
C ARG A 27 19.61 9.44 -2.00
N GLY A 28 19.09 8.35 -1.44
CA GLY A 28 19.04 7.04 -2.10
C GLY A 28 17.95 6.94 -3.18
N LYS A 29 18.28 6.33 -4.33
CA LYS A 29 17.29 6.04 -5.39
C LYS A 29 16.05 5.27 -4.90
N PRO A 30 16.18 4.20 -4.07
CA PRO A 30 15.00 3.50 -3.57
C PRO A 30 14.07 4.39 -2.73
N PHE A 31 14.64 5.28 -1.91
CA PHE A 31 13.87 6.20 -1.07
C PHE A 31 13.25 7.35 -1.85
N PHE A 32 13.86 7.76 -2.97
CA PHE A 32 13.20 8.64 -3.93
C PHE A 32 11.93 8.01 -4.50
N TYR A 33 11.99 6.75 -4.94
CA TYR A 33 10.81 6.04 -5.45
C TYR A 33 9.74 5.86 -4.37
N PHE A 34 10.13 5.57 -3.12
CA PHE A 34 9.19 5.48 -2.00
C PHE A 34 8.53 6.82 -1.66
N MET A 35 9.28 7.92 -1.70
CA MET A 35 8.72 9.27 -1.56
C MET A 35 7.70 9.56 -2.67
N LEU A 36 8.03 9.25 -3.94
CA LEU A 36 7.09 9.42 -5.05
C LEU A 36 5.84 8.55 -4.90
N PHE A 37 5.99 7.33 -4.40
CA PHE A 37 4.88 6.43 -4.11
C PHE A 37 3.94 7.00 -3.04
N LEU A 38 4.46 7.48 -1.90
CA LEU A 38 3.62 8.12 -0.90
C LEU A 38 2.93 9.38 -1.43
N GLY A 39 3.63 10.15 -2.27
CA GLY A 39 3.04 11.30 -2.97
C GLY A 39 1.91 10.90 -3.90
N SER A 40 2.05 9.77 -4.63
CA SER A 40 0.99 9.26 -5.47
C SER A 40 -0.22 8.81 -4.64
N VAL A 41 -0.03 8.14 -3.50
CA VAL A 41 -1.13 7.76 -2.60
C VAL A 41 -1.95 8.99 -2.19
N VAL A 42 -1.29 10.06 -1.72
CA VAL A 42 -1.95 11.32 -1.34
C VAL A 42 -2.69 11.93 -2.55
N PHE A 43 -2.09 11.89 -3.74
CA PHE A 43 -2.70 12.41 -4.96
C PHE A 43 -3.98 11.64 -5.34
N PHE A 44 -3.93 10.31 -5.38
CA PHE A 44 -5.06 9.44 -5.71
C PHE A 44 -6.21 9.61 -4.72
N GLU A 45 -5.92 9.72 -3.42
CA GLU A 45 -6.94 9.96 -2.39
C GLU A 45 -7.62 11.33 -2.54
N ASN A 46 -6.88 12.36 -2.94
CA ASN A 46 -7.48 13.68 -3.18
C ASN A 46 -8.32 13.70 -4.46
N ILE A 47 -7.87 13.06 -5.54
CA ILE A 47 -8.67 12.92 -6.76
C ILE A 47 -9.93 12.13 -6.46
N GLY A 48 -9.82 10.97 -5.80
CA GLY A 48 -10.94 10.08 -5.52
C GLY A 48 -12.08 10.71 -4.72
N LYS A 49 -11.88 11.89 -4.11
CA LYS A 49 -12.93 12.67 -3.43
C LYS A 49 -13.94 13.31 -4.38
N TYR A 50 -13.72 13.34 -5.70
CA TYR A 50 -14.67 13.93 -6.66
C TYR A 50 -16.10 13.37 -6.47
N ASN A 51 -16.23 12.08 -6.14
CA ASN A 51 -17.53 11.41 -5.90
C ASN A 51 -18.28 11.98 -4.67
N ARG A 52 -17.61 12.73 -3.79
CA ARG A 52 -18.25 13.41 -2.65
C ARG A 52 -18.85 14.77 -3.02
N TYR A 53 -18.56 15.29 -4.22
CA TYR A 53 -19.02 16.60 -4.70
C TYR A 53 -19.82 16.47 -6.01
N PRO A 54 -20.99 15.80 -5.98
CA PRO A 54 -21.77 15.48 -7.19
C PRO A 54 -22.28 16.72 -7.94
N GLU A 55 -22.37 17.87 -7.28
CA GLU A 55 -22.77 19.14 -7.90
C GLU A 55 -21.67 19.70 -8.82
N LEU A 56 -20.41 19.64 -8.38
CA LEU A 56 -19.25 20.09 -9.17
C LEU A 56 -18.91 19.13 -10.32
N PHE A 57 -19.19 17.84 -10.13
CA PHE A 57 -18.89 16.78 -11.09
C PHE A 57 -20.17 16.18 -11.68
N SER A 58 -21.18 17.00 -11.95
CA SER A 58 -22.48 16.51 -12.43
C SER A 58 -22.40 15.81 -13.80
N PHE A 59 -21.40 16.14 -14.62
CA PHE A 59 -21.17 15.54 -15.94
C PHE A 59 -20.79 14.05 -15.92
N ILE A 60 -20.31 13.51 -14.79
CA ILE A 60 -20.03 12.07 -14.62
C ILE A 60 -21.17 11.31 -13.96
N ASN A 61 -22.27 11.97 -13.58
CA ASN A 61 -23.43 11.29 -13.01
C ASN A 61 -24.00 10.29 -14.02
N ASN A 62 -24.42 9.12 -13.52
CA ASN A 62 -24.91 7.99 -14.33
C ASN A 62 -23.88 7.39 -15.30
N THR A 63 -22.60 7.74 -15.17
CA THR A 63 -21.51 7.09 -15.89
C THR A 63 -20.81 6.04 -15.00
N PRO A 64 -20.06 5.08 -15.58
CA PRO A 64 -19.24 4.15 -14.79
C PRO A 64 -18.21 4.85 -13.88
N PHE A 65 -17.86 6.10 -14.19
CA PHE A 65 -16.90 6.92 -13.44
C PHE A 65 -17.51 7.65 -12.24
N GLN A 66 -18.83 7.58 -12.04
CA GLN A 66 -19.48 8.21 -10.89
C GLN A 66 -18.84 7.74 -9.57
N LYS A 67 -18.55 6.44 -9.45
CA LYS A 67 -17.80 5.87 -8.34
C LYS A 67 -16.31 5.84 -8.66
N ASN A 68 -15.48 5.97 -7.63
CA ASN A 68 -14.02 6.02 -7.73
C ASN A 68 -13.34 4.63 -7.73
N PHE A 69 -14.10 3.53 -7.88
CA PHE A 69 -13.54 2.17 -7.86
C PHE A 69 -12.49 1.94 -8.94
N TRP A 70 -12.70 2.45 -10.15
CA TRP A 70 -11.75 2.32 -11.26
C TRP A 70 -10.37 2.91 -10.89
N LEU A 71 -10.38 4.10 -10.30
CA LEU A 71 -9.19 4.85 -9.91
C LEU A 71 -8.42 4.09 -8.83
N PHE A 72 -9.13 3.58 -7.83
CA PHE A 72 -8.49 2.83 -6.74
C PHE A 72 -8.11 1.40 -7.13
N ASN A 73 -8.77 0.77 -8.11
CA ASN A 73 -8.31 -0.50 -8.68
C ASN A 73 -6.97 -0.33 -9.41
N ILE A 74 -6.79 0.77 -10.15
CA ILE A 74 -5.51 1.13 -10.76
C ILE A 74 -4.45 1.39 -9.69
N GLN A 75 -4.78 2.22 -8.69
CA GLN A 75 -3.86 2.52 -7.59
C GLN A 75 -3.45 1.26 -6.82
N LEU A 76 -4.38 0.34 -6.60
CA LEU A 76 -4.13 -0.93 -5.93
C LEU A 76 -3.13 -1.77 -6.72
N LEU A 77 -3.33 -1.93 -8.03
CA LEU A 77 -2.41 -2.66 -8.89
C LEU A 77 -1.00 -2.05 -8.83
N ILE A 78 -0.91 -0.72 -8.98
CA ILE A 78 0.36 0.03 -8.89
C ILE A 78 1.02 -0.19 -7.54
N SER A 79 0.27 -0.14 -6.44
CA SER A 79 0.79 -0.28 -5.08
C SER A 79 1.37 -1.68 -4.83
N MET A 80 0.69 -2.73 -5.26
CA MET A 80 1.16 -4.11 -5.09
C MET A 80 2.47 -4.36 -5.87
N VAL A 81 2.53 -3.88 -7.12
CA VAL A 81 3.75 -3.95 -7.94
C VAL A 81 4.87 -3.12 -7.33
N PHE A 82 4.57 -1.91 -6.86
CA PHE A 82 5.54 -1.02 -6.25
C PHE A 82 6.20 -1.67 -5.04
N TYR A 83 5.43 -2.20 -4.08
CA TYR A 83 6.00 -2.84 -2.88
C TYR A 83 6.90 -4.03 -3.23
N ALA A 84 6.47 -4.89 -4.15
CA ALA A 84 7.26 -6.04 -4.57
C ALA A 84 8.60 -5.63 -5.20
N ILE A 85 8.58 -4.65 -6.12
CA ILE A 85 9.79 -4.09 -6.73
C ILE A 85 10.64 -3.39 -5.66
N PHE A 86 10.05 -2.60 -4.77
CA PHE A 86 10.76 -1.88 -3.72
C PHE A 86 11.60 -2.81 -2.84
N PHE A 87 11.01 -3.90 -2.33
CA PHE A 87 11.77 -4.87 -1.52
C PHE A 87 12.84 -5.62 -2.33
N SER A 88 12.61 -5.85 -3.63
CA SER A 88 13.62 -6.46 -4.51
C SER A 88 14.88 -5.61 -4.67
N LEU A 89 14.81 -4.29 -4.45
CA LEU A 89 15.97 -3.40 -4.49
C LEU A 89 16.95 -3.62 -3.32
N PHE A 90 16.50 -4.24 -2.23
CA PHE A 90 17.28 -4.49 -1.02
C PHE A 90 17.69 -5.96 -0.83
N ILE A 91 17.38 -6.79 -1.81
CA ILE A 91 17.84 -8.17 -1.92
C ILE A 91 19.21 -8.14 -2.62
N ASN A 92 20.15 -9.01 -2.29
CA ASN A 92 21.46 -9.14 -2.98
C ASN A 92 21.49 -10.36 -3.88
N ASN A 93 20.82 -11.44 -3.46
CA ASN A 93 20.75 -12.69 -4.18
C ASN A 93 19.96 -12.54 -5.50
N GLN A 94 20.68 -12.71 -6.61
CA GLN A 94 20.11 -12.56 -7.95
C GLN A 94 19.01 -13.57 -8.28
N ARG A 95 19.07 -14.79 -7.70
CA ARG A 95 18.00 -15.78 -7.87
C ARG A 95 16.72 -15.31 -7.19
N SER A 96 16.82 -14.81 -5.96
CA SER A 96 15.69 -14.23 -5.22
C SER A 96 15.06 -13.04 -5.95
N LYS A 97 15.89 -12.12 -6.49
CA LYS A 97 15.39 -11.01 -7.33
C LYS A 97 14.63 -11.49 -8.55
N ARG A 98 15.20 -12.47 -9.26
CA ARG A 98 14.58 -13.02 -10.47
C ARG A 98 13.22 -13.64 -10.17
N ILE A 99 13.09 -14.38 -9.06
CA ILE A 99 11.81 -14.93 -8.61
C ILE A 99 10.79 -13.81 -8.40
N ILE A 100 11.15 -12.75 -7.65
CA ILE A 100 10.23 -11.63 -7.41
C ILE A 100 9.82 -10.95 -8.72
N TYR A 101 10.77 -10.64 -9.61
CA TYR A 101 10.44 -10.01 -10.89
C TYR A 101 9.56 -10.88 -11.78
N SER A 102 9.80 -12.19 -11.83
CA SER A 102 8.93 -13.13 -12.55
C SER A 102 7.51 -13.14 -11.96
N LEU A 103 7.38 -13.14 -10.63
CA LEU A 103 6.08 -13.06 -9.97
C LEU A 103 5.39 -11.72 -10.22
N VAL A 104 6.13 -10.61 -10.23
CA VAL A 104 5.60 -9.27 -10.55
C VAL A 104 5.06 -9.23 -11.98
N ILE A 105 5.81 -9.73 -12.96
CA ILE A 105 5.37 -9.75 -14.37
C ILE A 105 4.13 -10.62 -14.54
N LEU A 106 4.11 -11.80 -13.91
CA LEU A 106 2.98 -12.71 -13.94
C LEU A 106 1.74 -12.07 -13.30
N PHE A 107 1.88 -11.54 -12.09
CA PHE A 107 0.81 -10.85 -11.38
C PHE A 107 0.29 -9.66 -12.18
N PHE A 108 1.16 -8.78 -12.65
CA PHE A 108 0.76 -7.59 -13.40
C PHE A 108 0.01 -7.94 -14.68
N SER A 109 0.49 -8.94 -15.43
CA SER A 109 -0.17 -9.42 -16.64
C SER A 109 -1.56 -9.96 -16.35
N ILE A 110 -1.69 -10.88 -15.38
CA ILE A 110 -2.98 -11.49 -15.05
C ILE A 110 -3.93 -10.45 -14.45
N ALA A 111 -3.47 -9.63 -13.52
CA ALA A 111 -4.29 -8.60 -12.89
C ALA A 111 -4.78 -7.57 -13.90
N SER A 112 -3.95 -7.17 -14.87
CA SER A 112 -4.36 -6.26 -15.94
C SER A 112 -5.44 -6.88 -16.84
N ILE A 113 -5.29 -8.16 -17.21
CA ILE A 113 -6.32 -8.89 -17.97
C ILE A 113 -7.62 -8.95 -17.17
N VAL A 114 -7.56 -9.35 -15.89
CA VAL A 114 -8.75 -9.43 -15.03
C VAL A 114 -9.42 -8.06 -14.91
N LEU A 115 -8.68 -6.98 -14.63
CA LEU A 115 -9.26 -5.64 -14.51
C LEU A 115 -9.85 -5.12 -15.82
N PHE A 116 -9.31 -5.52 -16.98
CA PHE A 116 -9.82 -5.07 -18.27
C PHE A 116 -11.12 -5.77 -18.69
N PHE A 117 -11.27 -7.05 -18.34
CA PHE A 117 -12.42 -7.86 -18.73
C PHE A 117 -13.48 -8.03 -17.63
N ASP A 118 -13.18 -7.65 -16.38
CA ASP A 118 -14.12 -7.77 -15.26
C ASP A 118 -15.06 -6.56 -15.19
N ASP A 119 -16.36 -6.83 -15.31
CA ASP A 119 -17.43 -5.85 -15.11
C ASP A 119 -17.40 -5.16 -13.73
N ASN A 120 -16.71 -5.76 -12.76
CA ASN A 120 -16.53 -5.17 -11.43
C ASN A 120 -15.53 -4.01 -11.40
N PHE A 121 -14.71 -3.78 -12.43
CA PHE A 121 -13.69 -2.72 -12.45
C PHE A 121 -14.24 -1.34 -12.03
N PHE A 122 -15.45 -1.00 -12.48
CA PHE A 122 -16.14 0.24 -12.12
C PHE A 122 -17.09 0.11 -10.92
N LYS A 123 -17.45 -1.11 -10.51
CA LYS A 123 -18.52 -1.38 -9.54
C LYS A 123 -18.01 -1.76 -8.14
N GLY A 124 -16.75 -2.19 -8.04
CA GLY A 124 -16.14 -2.61 -6.79
C GLY A 124 -14.63 -2.82 -6.90
N PHE A 125 -14.00 -3.19 -5.79
CA PHE A 125 -12.59 -3.57 -5.80
C PHE A 125 -12.41 -4.98 -6.36
N SER A 126 -11.37 -5.18 -7.18
CA SER A 126 -11.04 -6.50 -7.71
C SER A 126 -10.53 -7.43 -6.60
N PRO A 127 -11.24 -8.53 -6.28
CA PRO A 127 -10.77 -9.48 -5.27
C PRO A 127 -9.45 -10.13 -5.68
N PHE A 128 -9.29 -10.43 -6.97
CA PHE A 128 -8.06 -11.02 -7.49
C PHE A 128 -6.85 -10.11 -7.22
N THR A 129 -6.93 -8.83 -7.60
CA THR A 129 -5.82 -7.87 -7.39
C THR A 129 -5.51 -7.72 -5.90
N LEU A 130 -6.52 -7.70 -5.03
CA LEU A 130 -6.33 -7.62 -3.57
C LEU A 130 -5.60 -8.84 -3.02
N ILE A 131 -6.05 -10.05 -3.35
CA ILE A 131 -5.53 -11.30 -2.77
C ILE A 131 -4.17 -11.64 -3.36
N ALA A 132 -4.08 -11.75 -4.69
CA ALA A 132 -2.83 -12.11 -5.37
C ALA A 132 -1.75 -11.06 -5.16
N GLY A 133 -2.13 -9.77 -5.14
CA GLY A 133 -1.21 -8.68 -4.86
C GLY A 133 -0.68 -8.71 -3.43
N SER A 134 -1.55 -8.96 -2.45
CA SER A 134 -1.09 -9.05 -1.05
C SER A 134 -0.19 -10.27 -0.82
N ILE A 135 -0.49 -11.41 -1.45
CA ILE A 135 0.40 -12.58 -1.44
C ILE A 135 1.77 -12.23 -2.05
N LEU A 136 1.79 -11.53 -3.19
CA LEU A 136 3.03 -11.08 -3.84
C LEU A 136 3.86 -10.19 -2.91
N VAL A 137 3.22 -9.21 -2.24
CA VAL A 137 3.89 -8.33 -1.28
C VAL A 137 4.44 -9.12 -0.10
N LEU A 138 3.64 -10.00 0.50
CA LEU A 138 4.06 -10.83 1.64
C LEU A 138 5.21 -11.78 1.28
N ILE A 139 5.20 -12.40 0.08
CA ILE A 139 6.32 -13.19 -0.42
C ILE A 139 7.57 -12.31 -0.58
N SER A 140 7.43 -11.12 -1.17
CA SER A 140 8.57 -10.21 -1.38
C SER A 140 9.22 -9.78 -0.07
N ILE A 141 8.40 -9.45 0.94
CA ILE A 141 8.86 -9.14 2.30
C ILE A 141 9.52 -10.37 2.95
N SER A 142 8.94 -11.56 2.78
CA SER A 142 9.48 -12.79 3.38
C SER A 142 10.85 -13.15 2.80
N ILE A 143 11.03 -12.99 1.49
CA ILE A 143 12.33 -13.18 0.83
C ILE A 143 13.34 -12.13 1.33
N TYR A 144 12.93 -10.87 1.46
CA TYR A 144 13.76 -9.81 2.03
C TYR A 144 14.22 -10.17 3.45
N TYR A 145 13.32 -10.60 4.34
CA TYR A 145 13.69 -11.02 5.68
C TYR A 145 14.59 -12.25 5.71
N PHE A 146 14.33 -13.25 4.86
CA PHE A 146 15.18 -14.43 4.78
C PHE A 146 16.62 -14.10 4.36
N GLU A 147 16.80 -13.12 3.48
CA GLU A 147 18.12 -12.66 3.11
C GLU A 147 18.79 -11.83 4.20
N LEU A 148 18.03 -10.99 4.87
CA LEU A 148 18.50 -10.18 5.98
C LEU A 148 18.98 -11.04 7.16
N LEU A 149 18.29 -12.14 7.46
CA LEU A 149 18.71 -13.15 8.45
C LEU A 149 20.06 -13.82 8.12
N LYS A 150 20.45 -13.86 6.84
CA LYS A 150 21.73 -14.41 6.40
C LYS A 150 22.86 -13.37 6.37
N SER A 151 22.54 -12.10 6.63
CA SER A 151 23.48 -11.00 6.54
C SER A 151 23.96 -10.57 7.92
N GLU A 152 25.18 -10.06 8.00
CA GLU A 152 25.71 -9.41 9.22
C GLU A 152 24.92 -8.14 9.60
N GLN A 153 24.08 -7.62 8.68
CA GLN A 153 23.23 -6.45 8.90
C GLN A 153 22.09 -6.71 9.90
N LEU A 154 21.81 -7.97 10.25
CA LEU A 154 20.77 -8.32 11.21
C LEU A 154 20.95 -7.59 12.56
N LEU A 155 22.20 -7.42 13.00
CA LEU A 155 22.56 -6.75 14.26
C LEU A 155 22.24 -5.24 14.28
N SER A 156 21.94 -4.63 13.15
CA SER A 156 21.63 -3.20 13.04
C SER A 156 20.35 -2.92 12.25
N ILE A 157 19.49 -3.93 12.12
CA ILE A 157 18.26 -3.87 11.32
C ILE A 157 17.32 -2.74 11.73
N TRP A 158 17.24 -2.43 13.04
CA TRP A 158 16.39 -1.35 13.57
C TRP A 158 16.86 0.05 13.15
N LYS A 159 18.07 0.18 12.59
CA LYS A 159 18.58 1.40 11.98
C LYS A 159 18.17 1.57 10.51
N SER A 160 17.59 0.54 9.90
CA SER A 160 17.21 0.56 8.48
C SER A 160 15.79 1.05 8.28
N MET A 161 15.60 2.08 7.46
CA MET A 161 14.26 2.55 7.07
C MET A 161 13.45 1.46 6.36
N VAL A 162 14.13 0.57 5.62
CA VAL A 162 13.50 -0.53 4.88
C VAL A 162 12.79 -1.50 5.83
N PHE A 163 13.34 -1.70 7.03
CA PHE A 163 12.74 -2.56 8.05
C PHE A 163 11.41 -1.98 8.57
N TYR A 164 11.34 -0.67 8.83
CA TYR A 164 10.07 -0.05 9.22
C TYR A 164 9.05 -0.13 8.09
N ILE A 165 9.48 0.07 6.85
CA ILE A 165 8.61 -0.07 5.67
C ILE A 165 8.06 -1.50 5.56
N SER A 166 8.91 -2.52 5.76
CA SER A 166 8.48 -3.92 5.71
C SER A 166 7.54 -4.29 6.85
N VAL A 167 7.77 -3.81 8.09
CA VAL A 167 6.88 -4.06 9.23
C VAL A 167 5.49 -3.47 8.97
N GLY A 168 5.42 -2.21 8.54
CA GLY A 168 4.15 -1.55 8.24
C GLY A 168 3.38 -2.29 7.14
N ALA A 169 4.03 -2.53 5.99
CA ALA A 169 3.41 -3.22 4.86
C ALA A 169 3.00 -4.66 5.21
N PHE A 170 3.83 -5.41 5.95
CA PHE A 170 3.53 -6.77 6.35
C PHE A 170 2.28 -6.85 7.22
N VAL A 171 2.20 -6.04 8.29
CA VAL A 171 1.04 -6.01 9.19
C VAL A 171 -0.22 -5.57 8.43
N TYR A 172 -0.11 -4.53 7.59
CA TYR A 172 -1.23 -4.08 6.78
C TYR A 172 -1.80 -5.21 5.91
N HIS A 173 -0.96 -5.82 5.06
CA HIS A 173 -1.41 -6.86 4.13
C HIS A 173 -1.88 -8.12 4.87
N LEU A 174 -1.23 -8.51 5.96
CA LEU A 174 -1.63 -9.68 6.73
C LEU A 174 -3.01 -9.48 7.38
N CYS A 175 -3.29 -8.29 7.93
CA CYS A 175 -4.56 -7.99 8.59
C CYS A 175 -5.71 -7.71 7.63
N THR A 176 -5.46 -7.02 6.50
CA THR A 176 -6.54 -6.60 5.60
C THR A 176 -6.93 -7.68 4.57
N THR A 177 -6.00 -8.55 4.15
CA THR A 177 -6.28 -9.56 3.10
C THR A 177 -7.40 -10.53 3.47
N PRO A 178 -7.44 -11.11 4.69
CA PRO A 178 -8.55 -11.97 5.10
C PRO A 178 -9.90 -11.26 5.01
N LEU A 179 -9.96 -9.98 5.41
CA LEU A 179 -11.20 -9.20 5.36
C LEU A 179 -11.68 -8.95 3.94
N PHE A 180 -10.76 -8.75 3.00
CA PHE A 180 -11.10 -8.58 1.60
C PHE A 180 -11.66 -9.86 0.96
N LEU A 181 -11.22 -11.05 1.38
CA LEU A 181 -11.84 -12.33 0.98
C LEU A 181 -13.32 -12.37 1.37
N TYR A 182 -13.62 -11.90 2.59
CA TYR A 182 -14.99 -11.85 3.10
C TYR A 182 -15.77 -10.60 2.67
N SER A 183 -15.22 -9.76 1.78
CA SER A 183 -15.89 -8.54 1.31
C SER A 183 -17.20 -8.81 0.57
N ILE A 184 -17.40 -10.03 0.06
CA ILE A 184 -18.67 -10.50 -0.54
C ILE A 184 -19.83 -10.38 0.47
N PHE A 185 -19.55 -10.60 1.75
CA PHE A 185 -20.54 -10.47 2.83
C PHE A 185 -20.87 -9.02 3.19
N LEU A 186 -20.13 -8.01 2.69
CA LEU A 186 -20.45 -6.60 2.89
C LEU A 186 -21.68 -6.14 2.09
N LYS A 187 -22.00 -6.82 0.98
CA LYS A 187 -23.16 -6.48 0.13
C LYS A 187 -24.47 -6.89 0.75
N SER A 188 -24.45 -7.91 1.61
CA SER A 188 -25.60 -8.33 2.39
C SER A 188 -25.63 -7.49 3.66
N GLN A 189 -26.61 -6.59 3.80
CA GLN A 189 -26.89 -5.89 5.06
C GLN A 189 -27.21 -6.85 6.23
N ALA A 190 -27.16 -8.17 6.00
CA ALA A 190 -27.41 -9.22 6.97
C ALA A 190 -26.43 -9.24 8.16
N ASN A 191 -25.27 -8.58 8.11
CA ASN A 191 -24.35 -8.57 9.25
C ASN A 191 -23.69 -7.19 9.52
N PRO A 192 -24.38 -6.29 10.24
CA PRO A 192 -23.84 -5.00 10.64
C PRO A 192 -22.54 -5.10 11.44
N ALA A 193 -22.41 -6.11 12.30
CA ALA A 193 -21.20 -6.33 13.13
C ALA A 193 -19.97 -6.63 12.27
N PHE A 194 -20.14 -7.38 11.17
CA PHE A 194 -19.06 -7.63 10.22
C PHE A 194 -18.62 -6.35 9.50
N ILE A 195 -19.56 -5.49 9.09
CA ILE A 195 -19.26 -4.20 8.44
C ILE A 195 -18.46 -3.29 9.38
N GLU A 196 -18.83 -3.23 10.64
CA GLU A 196 -18.12 -2.45 11.66
C GLU A 196 -16.70 -3.01 11.89
N THR A 197 -16.58 -4.32 12.08
CA THR A 197 -15.28 -5.01 12.24
C THR A 197 -14.36 -4.74 11.04
N TYR A 198 -14.89 -4.88 9.83
CA TYR A 198 -14.16 -4.59 8.59
C TYR A 198 -13.62 -3.16 8.58
N LYS A 199 -14.46 -2.17 8.90
CA LYS A 199 -14.06 -0.75 8.96
C LYS A 199 -12.98 -0.51 10.01
N ILE A 200 -13.13 -1.08 11.21
CA ILE A 200 -12.18 -0.91 12.31
C ILE A 200 -10.82 -1.49 11.94
N VAL A 201 -10.76 -2.71 11.41
CA VAL A 201 -9.47 -3.32 11.06
C VAL A 201 -8.80 -2.58 9.92
N VAL A 202 -9.52 -2.20 8.86
CA VAL A 202 -8.93 -1.39 7.77
C VAL A 202 -8.41 -0.05 8.31
N TYR A 203 -9.15 0.57 9.23
CA TYR A 203 -8.73 1.82 9.87
C TYR A 203 -7.44 1.64 10.70
N VAL A 204 -7.44 0.67 11.62
CA VAL A 204 -6.29 0.40 12.50
C VAL A 204 -5.07 0.00 11.68
N SER A 205 -5.23 -0.81 10.63
CA SER A 205 -4.14 -1.19 9.73
C SER A 205 -3.53 0.03 9.01
N ASN A 206 -4.36 0.95 8.50
CA ASN A 206 -3.85 2.19 7.88
C ASN A 206 -3.14 3.10 8.90
N LEU A 207 -3.74 3.27 10.09
CA LEU A 207 -3.15 4.06 11.15
C LEU A 207 -1.79 3.49 11.57
N PHE A 208 -1.71 2.17 11.78
CA PHE A 208 -0.47 1.48 12.10
C PHE A 208 0.58 1.66 10.99
N LEU A 209 0.19 1.44 9.73
CA LEU A 209 1.07 1.58 8.55
C LEU A 209 1.75 2.94 8.52
N TYR A 210 0.97 4.03 8.55
CA TYR A 210 1.51 5.38 8.43
C TYR A 210 2.30 5.80 9.68
N LEU A 211 1.86 5.41 10.88
CA LEU A 211 2.62 5.69 12.10
C LEU A 211 3.99 5.01 12.09
N VAL A 212 4.06 3.75 11.66
CA VAL A 212 5.35 3.03 11.54
C VAL A 212 6.25 3.68 10.50
N TYR A 213 5.71 4.14 9.37
CA TYR A 213 6.51 4.85 8.36
C TYR A 213 7.04 6.17 8.89
N ILE A 214 6.19 6.99 9.52
CA ILE A 214 6.59 8.26 10.14
C ILE A 214 7.65 8.02 11.21
N PHE A 215 7.42 7.06 12.10
CA PHE A 215 8.38 6.70 13.15
C PHE A 215 9.72 6.26 12.56
N GLY A 216 9.69 5.38 11.55
CA GLY A 216 10.89 4.92 10.85
C GLY A 216 11.68 6.07 10.21
N PHE A 217 11.00 7.03 9.57
CA PHE A 217 11.67 8.20 9.01
C PHE A 217 12.38 9.01 10.09
N PHE A 218 11.75 9.25 11.23
CA PHE A 218 12.35 10.04 12.32
C PHE A 218 13.52 9.31 13.02
N THR A 219 13.37 8.03 13.34
CA THR A 219 14.40 7.29 14.09
C THR A 219 15.67 7.08 13.26
N THR A 220 15.51 6.72 11.99
CA THR A 220 16.65 6.43 11.10
C THR A 220 17.32 7.70 10.61
N GLN A 221 16.59 8.82 10.50
CA GLN A 221 17.16 10.14 10.20
C GLN A 221 18.05 10.70 11.30
N ASN A 222 17.70 10.50 12.57
CA ASN A 222 18.50 11.01 13.69
C ASN A 222 19.82 10.25 13.85
N GLN A 223 19.87 8.99 13.42
CA GLN A 223 21.08 8.18 13.50
C GLN A 223 22.12 8.62 12.46
N SER A 224 21.71 9.01 11.24
CA SER A 224 22.65 9.51 10.22
C SER A 224 23.27 10.88 10.55
N LEU A 225 22.84 11.55 11.62
CA LEU A 225 23.42 12.82 12.08
C LEU A 225 24.45 12.63 13.18
N ASN A 226 24.50 11.45 13.81
CA ASN A 226 25.34 11.14 14.95
C ASN A 226 26.52 10.21 14.60
N ASP A 227 26.61 9.80 13.33
CA ASP A 227 27.74 9.07 12.72
C ASP A 227 28.52 10.03 11.80
#